data_AF-A0A6L5YM72-F1
#
_entry.id   AF-A0A6L5YM72-F1
#
_cell.length_a   1.000
_cell.length_b   1.000
_cell.length_c   1.000
_cell.angle_alpha   90.00
_cell.angle_beta   90.00
_cell.angle_gamma   90.00
#
_symmetry.space_group_name_H-M   'P 1'
#
loop_
_entity.id
_entity.type
_entity.pdbx_description
1 polymer ?
#
loop_
_entity_poly.entity_id
_entity_poly.type
_entity_poly.pdbx_seq_one_letter_code
_entity_poly.pdbx_strand_id
1 'polypeptide(L)'
;MAVFLADDNGQILYKTDQLEANYCYPGELRQPIEKLASVSFQDVDNDSDTDIILIAQCHNDRGDYQEKSYKVGDVLFQEDGSFYRDYRISDKINRFDMNKNPACILNFVRDGRSTEFLYTAETYGELLSHNFRVIEEQSYTRNFEKLGKMKVVPGVYRMVEYDVFMIYLIDEQGNIVWSFQPMEDYDNLYALKGIQGKDLDGDGFKDLVVFAKYSYEGDFGELLVDTVCTVYYQRTAGFEKDKDFTANYECTEEDTLEALVGKIRAYWGWQT
;
A
#
# COMPACT_ATOMS: atom_id res chain seq x y z
N MET A 1 -12.52 8.05 -19.52
CA MET A 1 -13.79 7.62 -18.88
C MET A 1 -14.70 8.84 -18.74
N ALA A 2 -16.03 8.67 -18.74
CA ALA A 2 -16.96 9.75 -18.44
C ALA A 2 -18.18 9.18 -17.70
N VAL A 3 -18.77 9.98 -16.82
CA VAL A 3 -19.99 9.65 -16.08
C VAL A 3 -21.15 10.42 -16.69
N PHE A 4 -22.27 9.74 -16.88
CA PHE A 4 -23.54 10.33 -17.31
C PHE A 4 -24.62 9.86 -16.33
N LEU A 5 -25.38 10.80 -15.78
CA LEU A 5 -26.56 10.50 -14.98
C LEU A 5 -27.78 10.84 -15.82
N ALA A 6 -28.67 9.87 -15.99
CA ALA A 6 -29.88 9.98 -16.79
C ALA A 6 -31.12 9.76 -15.92
N ASP A 7 -32.22 10.42 -16.27
CA ASP A 7 -33.53 10.11 -15.69
C ASP A 7 -34.12 8.81 -16.29
N ASP A 8 -35.31 8.42 -15.81
CA ASP A 8 -36.04 7.24 -16.29
C ASP A 8 -36.42 7.30 -17.78
N ASN A 9 -36.40 8.49 -18.39
CA ASN A 9 -36.68 8.71 -19.80
C ASN A 9 -35.40 8.71 -20.67
N GLY A 10 -34.22 8.53 -20.06
CA GLY A 10 -32.93 8.59 -20.72
C GLY A 10 -32.42 10.02 -20.98
N GLN A 11 -33.06 11.04 -20.41
CA GLN A 11 -32.56 12.41 -20.46
C GLN A 11 -31.34 12.54 -19.56
N ILE A 12 -30.21 12.96 -20.13
CA ILE A 12 -28.99 13.23 -19.37
C ILE A 12 -29.20 14.48 -18.50
N LEU A 13 -29.18 14.29 -17.18
CA LEU A 13 -29.29 15.35 -16.18
C LEU A 13 -27.92 15.91 -15.80
N TYR A 14 -26.90 15.05 -15.75
CA TYR A 14 -25.53 15.44 -15.42
C TYR A 14 -24.52 14.63 -16.24
N LYS A 15 -23.38 15.25 -16.53
CA LYS A 15 -22.24 14.57 -17.17
C LYS A 15 -20.92 15.17 -16.70
N THR A 16 -19.91 14.33 -16.55
CA THR A 16 -18.54 14.79 -16.26
C THR A 16 -17.49 13.83 -16.80
N ASP A 17 -16.39 14.40 -17.27
CA ASP A 17 -15.13 13.73 -17.56
C ASP A 17 -13.99 14.20 -16.65
N GLN A 18 -14.30 15.04 -15.65
CA GLN A 18 -13.34 15.60 -14.71
C GLN A 18 -13.06 14.60 -13.57
N LEU A 19 -12.48 13.45 -13.93
CA LEU A 19 -12.18 12.32 -13.04
C LEU A 19 -10.66 12.15 -12.92
N GLU A 20 -10.15 11.84 -11.74
CA GLU A 20 -8.73 11.64 -11.45
C GLU A 20 -8.09 10.61 -12.40
N ALA A 21 -8.81 9.52 -12.70
CA ALA A 21 -8.37 8.50 -13.65
C ALA A 21 -8.14 9.04 -15.07
N ASN A 22 -8.71 10.19 -15.42
CA ASN A 22 -8.48 10.85 -16.71
C ASN A 22 -7.27 11.81 -16.71
N TYR A 23 -6.57 11.96 -15.58
CA TYR A 23 -5.38 12.79 -15.44
C TYR A 23 -4.11 11.98 -15.12
N CYS A 24 -4.19 10.65 -15.11
CA CYS A 24 -3.04 9.78 -14.86
C CYS A 24 -1.91 9.98 -15.88
N TYR A 25 -2.24 10.24 -17.15
CA TYR A 25 -1.29 10.65 -18.19
C TYR A 25 -1.54 12.10 -18.62
N PRO A 26 -0.90 13.09 -17.96
CA PRO A 26 -1.14 14.50 -18.22
C PRO A 26 -0.86 14.89 -19.68
N GLY A 27 -1.82 15.58 -20.30
CA GLY A 27 -1.70 16.08 -21.67
C GLY A 27 -2.04 15.07 -22.77
N GLU A 28 -2.43 13.84 -22.42
CA GLU A 28 -2.80 12.80 -23.38
C GLU A 28 -4.30 12.52 -23.37
N LEU A 29 -4.86 12.23 -24.55
CA LEU A 29 -6.25 11.80 -24.65
C LEU A 29 -6.44 10.35 -24.18
N ARG A 30 -5.45 9.48 -24.47
CA ARG A 30 -5.49 8.08 -24.05
C ARG A 30 -5.02 7.99 -22.60
N GLN A 31 -5.93 7.57 -21.73
CA GLN A 31 -5.69 7.36 -20.32
C GLN A 31 -5.57 5.86 -20.02
N PRO A 32 -4.87 5.44 -18.96
CA PRO A 32 -4.54 4.03 -18.68
C PRO A 32 -5.71 3.22 -18.12
N ILE A 33 -6.95 3.68 -18.29
CA ILE A 33 -8.15 3.06 -17.72
C ILE A 33 -8.51 1.80 -18.50
N GLU A 34 -8.58 0.66 -17.81
CA GLU A 34 -9.03 -0.61 -18.38
C GLU A 34 -10.52 -0.86 -18.15
N LYS A 35 -10.96 -0.73 -16.89
CA LYS A 35 -12.35 -0.96 -16.48
C LYS A 35 -12.73 -0.14 -15.26
N LEU A 36 -14.02 0.05 -15.05
CA LEU A 36 -14.56 0.54 -13.78
C LEU A 36 -14.64 -0.65 -12.82
N ALA A 37 -13.81 -0.66 -11.77
CA ALA A 37 -13.73 -1.74 -10.80
C ALA A 37 -14.89 -1.68 -9.80
N SER A 38 -15.30 -0.47 -9.39
CA SER A 38 -16.40 -0.30 -8.45
C SER A 38 -17.13 1.03 -8.64
N VAL A 39 -18.44 1.02 -8.34
CA VAL A 39 -19.28 2.20 -8.18
C VAL A 39 -20.16 2.02 -6.95
N SER A 40 -20.28 3.05 -6.13
CA SER A 40 -21.16 3.07 -4.96
C SER A 40 -21.91 4.39 -4.89
N PHE A 41 -23.19 4.32 -4.51
CA PHE A 41 -24.09 5.46 -4.35
C PHE A 41 -24.52 5.52 -2.89
N GLN A 42 -24.09 6.53 -2.17
CA GLN A 42 -24.37 6.69 -0.74
C GLN A 42 -23.99 8.10 -0.30
N ASP A 43 -24.55 8.54 0.82
CA ASP A 43 -24.16 9.76 1.51
C ASP A 43 -22.75 9.57 2.13
N VAL A 44 -21.76 10.29 1.59
CA VAL A 44 -20.34 10.16 1.96
C VAL A 44 -19.90 11.25 2.92
N ASP A 45 -20.46 12.46 2.86
CA ASP A 45 -20.11 13.57 3.75
C ASP A 45 -21.15 13.88 4.86
N ASN A 46 -22.23 13.11 4.93
CA ASN A 46 -23.37 13.24 5.84
C ASN A 46 -24.25 14.47 5.59
N ASP A 47 -24.38 14.93 4.35
CA ASP A 47 -25.28 16.02 3.98
C ASP A 47 -26.71 15.55 3.63
N SER A 48 -26.96 14.23 3.65
CA SER A 48 -28.21 13.54 3.27
C SER A 48 -28.50 13.47 1.76
N ASP A 49 -27.63 14.02 0.92
CA ASP A 49 -27.66 13.79 -0.52
C ASP A 49 -26.86 12.52 -0.89
N THR A 50 -27.04 12.03 -2.12
CA THR A 50 -26.40 10.78 -2.56
C THR A 50 -25.17 11.07 -3.39
N ASP A 51 -24.01 10.80 -2.83
CA ASP A 51 -22.73 10.92 -3.52
C ASP A 51 -22.40 9.67 -4.33
N ILE A 52 -21.36 9.79 -5.17
CA ILE A 52 -20.87 8.69 -6.01
C ILE A 52 -19.40 8.43 -5.69
N ILE A 53 -19.08 7.23 -5.22
CA ILE A 53 -17.71 6.73 -5.16
C ILE A 53 -17.42 5.93 -6.44
N LEU A 54 -16.29 6.23 -7.09
CA LEU A 54 -15.81 5.54 -8.28
C LEU A 54 -14.42 4.98 -8.01
N ILE A 55 -14.17 3.75 -8.45
CA ILE A 55 -12.81 3.18 -8.48
C ILE A 55 -12.58 2.61 -9.88
N ALA A 56 -11.66 3.22 -10.61
CA ALA A 56 -11.17 2.74 -11.89
C ALA A 56 -9.97 1.81 -11.69
N GLN A 57 -9.94 0.72 -12.44
CA GLN A 57 -8.72 -0.07 -12.61
C GLN A 57 -7.96 0.46 -13.82
N CYS A 58 -6.69 0.76 -13.59
CA CYS A 58 -5.75 1.24 -14.57
C CYS A 58 -4.62 0.24 -14.77
N HIS A 59 -4.06 0.22 -15.97
CA HIS A 59 -2.88 -0.56 -16.30
C HIS A 59 -1.74 0.36 -16.71
N ASN A 60 -0.64 0.29 -15.98
CA ASN A 60 0.52 1.09 -16.28
C ASN A 60 1.31 0.45 -17.44
N ASP A 61 1.29 1.09 -18.60
CA ASP A 61 2.03 0.65 -19.78
C ASP A 61 3.37 1.40 -19.97
N ARG A 62 3.90 2.02 -18.90
CA ARG A 62 5.12 2.86 -18.95
C ARG A 62 5.99 2.76 -17.69
N GLY A 63 7.29 3.00 -17.88
CA GLY A 63 8.26 3.19 -16.80
C GLY A 63 8.59 1.92 -16.01
N ASP A 64 9.19 2.10 -14.83
CA ASP A 64 9.70 1.00 -14.00
C ASP A 64 8.60 0.08 -13.43
N TYR A 65 7.34 0.52 -13.49
CA TYR A 65 6.16 -0.23 -13.05
C TYR A 65 5.28 -0.64 -14.24
N GLN A 66 5.87 -0.81 -15.42
CA GLN A 66 5.15 -1.29 -16.60
C GLN A 66 4.52 -2.67 -16.33
N GLU A 67 3.37 -2.91 -16.94
CA GLU A 67 2.53 -4.11 -16.81
C GLU A 67 1.85 -4.27 -15.43
N LYS A 68 2.06 -3.35 -14.49
CA LYS A 68 1.35 -3.36 -13.21
C LYS A 68 -0.03 -2.71 -13.32
N SER A 69 -1.02 -3.38 -12.76
CA SER A 69 -2.35 -2.82 -12.54
C SER A 69 -2.40 -2.01 -11.25
N TYR A 70 -3.15 -0.92 -11.24
CA TYR A 70 -3.39 -0.08 -10.07
C TYR A 70 -4.80 0.48 -10.06
N LYS A 71 -5.29 0.91 -8.89
CA LYS A 71 -6.62 1.51 -8.73
C LYS A 71 -6.50 3.04 -8.69
N VAL A 72 -7.52 3.72 -9.18
CA VAL A 72 -7.69 5.18 -9.05
C VAL A 72 -9.11 5.45 -8.58
N GLY A 73 -9.24 5.98 -7.37
CA GLY A 73 -10.48 6.33 -6.71
C GLY A 73 -10.87 7.79 -6.91
N ASP A 74 -12.17 8.05 -6.88
CA ASP A 74 -12.78 9.38 -6.86
C ASP A 74 -14.06 9.39 -6.05
N VAL A 75 -14.42 10.56 -5.54
CA VAL A 75 -15.73 10.85 -4.95
C VAL A 75 -16.32 12.05 -5.66
N LEU A 76 -17.56 11.90 -6.14
CA LEU A 76 -18.37 12.99 -6.68
C LEU A 76 -19.45 13.31 -5.64
N PHE A 77 -19.34 14.48 -5.03
CA PHE A 77 -20.30 14.96 -4.04
C PHE A 77 -21.47 15.61 -4.74
N GLN A 78 -22.68 15.27 -4.32
CA GLN A 78 -23.88 15.91 -4.83
C GLN A 78 -24.06 17.28 -4.15
N GLU A 79 -24.38 18.31 -4.92
CA GLU A 79 -24.71 19.63 -4.37
C GLU A 79 -25.63 20.37 -5.35
N ASP A 80 -26.74 20.94 -4.85
CA ASP A 80 -27.68 21.77 -5.63
C ASP A 80 -28.14 21.16 -6.96
N GLY A 81 -28.34 19.83 -7.00
CA GLY A 81 -28.76 19.10 -8.21
C GLY A 81 -27.66 18.91 -9.26
N SER A 82 -26.41 19.16 -8.89
CA SER A 82 -25.19 18.88 -9.66
C SER A 82 -24.26 17.98 -8.85
N PHE A 83 -23.09 17.66 -9.41
CA PHE A 83 -22.00 17.02 -8.68
C PHE A 83 -20.70 17.80 -8.82
N TYR A 84 -19.83 17.71 -7.82
CA TYR A 84 -18.47 18.24 -7.87
C TYR A 84 -17.46 17.22 -7.35
N ARG A 85 -16.20 17.40 -7.73
CA ARG A 85 -15.06 16.58 -7.26
C ARG A 85 -14.15 17.45 -6.41
N ASP A 86 -13.85 17.02 -5.19
CA ASP A 86 -12.76 17.61 -4.41
C ASP A 86 -11.44 16.88 -4.71
N TYR A 87 -10.60 17.50 -5.54
CA TYR A 87 -9.31 16.93 -5.93
C TYR A 87 -8.37 16.64 -4.75
N ARG A 88 -8.55 17.29 -3.60
CA ARG A 88 -7.73 17.04 -2.40
C ARG A 88 -8.09 15.70 -1.77
N ILE A 89 -9.36 15.31 -1.84
CA ILE A 89 -9.81 13.98 -1.41
C ILE A 89 -9.28 12.94 -2.39
N SER A 90 -9.42 13.17 -3.69
CA SER A 90 -8.85 12.29 -4.74
C SER A 90 -7.34 12.09 -4.54
N ASP A 91 -6.58 13.16 -4.29
CA ASP A 91 -5.14 13.08 -4.03
C ASP A 91 -4.84 12.18 -2.83
N LYS A 92 -5.55 12.36 -1.70
CA LYS A 92 -5.31 11.58 -0.49
C LYS A 92 -5.69 10.11 -0.63
N ILE A 93 -6.87 9.81 -1.18
CA ILE A 93 -7.31 8.40 -1.30
C ILE A 93 -6.40 7.60 -2.23
N ASN A 94 -5.85 8.24 -3.26
CA ASN A 94 -4.96 7.58 -4.21
C ASN A 94 -3.52 7.53 -3.72
N ARG A 95 -3.00 8.61 -3.11
CA ARG A 95 -1.61 8.64 -2.60
C ARG A 95 -1.38 7.67 -1.45
N PHE A 96 -2.38 7.48 -0.59
CA PHE A 96 -2.25 6.65 0.60
C PHE A 96 -3.03 5.33 0.52
N ASP A 97 -3.30 4.87 -0.71
CA ASP A 97 -3.83 3.52 -0.98
C ASP A 97 -5.18 3.22 -0.29
N MET A 98 -5.99 4.27 -0.06
CA MET A 98 -7.34 4.13 0.50
C MET A 98 -8.39 3.86 -0.58
N ASN A 99 -7.96 3.71 -1.83
CA ASN A 99 -8.79 3.44 -3.00
C ASN A 99 -8.97 1.93 -3.30
N LYS A 100 -8.65 1.04 -2.36
CA LYS A 100 -8.81 -0.41 -2.52
C LYS A 100 -10.25 -0.83 -2.79
N ASN A 101 -11.18 -0.26 -2.03
CA ASN A 101 -12.62 -0.47 -2.16
C ASN A 101 -13.43 0.77 -1.68
N PRO A 102 -14.74 0.85 -1.96
CA PRO A 102 -15.56 1.99 -1.55
C PRO A 102 -15.66 2.17 -0.03
N ALA A 103 -15.57 1.09 0.74
CA ALA A 103 -15.63 1.16 2.19
C ALA A 103 -14.39 1.85 2.78
N CYS A 104 -13.19 1.66 2.20
CA CYS A 104 -11.99 2.39 2.59
C CYS A 104 -12.14 3.89 2.30
N ILE A 105 -12.58 4.25 1.09
CA ILE A 105 -12.83 5.65 0.74
C ILE A 105 -13.84 6.27 1.72
N LEU A 106 -14.93 5.57 2.02
CA LEU A 106 -15.94 6.02 2.99
C LEU A 106 -15.36 6.20 4.40
N ASN A 107 -14.55 5.26 4.89
CA ASN A 107 -13.91 5.35 6.21
C ASN A 107 -12.99 6.57 6.30
N PHE A 108 -12.35 6.94 5.19
CA PHE A 108 -11.52 8.14 5.13
C PHE A 108 -12.37 9.42 5.08
N VAL A 109 -13.25 9.54 4.11
CA VAL A 109 -13.98 10.78 3.84
C VAL A 109 -15.00 11.07 4.95
N ARG A 110 -15.78 10.06 5.33
CA ARG A 110 -16.84 10.21 6.33
C ARG A 110 -16.32 10.12 7.75
N ASP A 111 -15.52 9.09 8.03
CA ASP A 111 -15.14 8.73 9.40
C ASP A 111 -13.76 9.31 9.80
N GLY A 112 -13.07 10.00 8.89
CA GLY A 112 -11.78 10.64 9.11
C GLY A 112 -10.62 9.66 9.33
N ARG A 113 -10.81 8.36 9.06
CA ARG A 113 -9.78 7.34 9.27
C ARG A 113 -8.86 7.27 8.06
N SER A 114 -7.59 7.59 8.27
CA SER A 114 -6.61 7.63 7.19
C SER A 114 -5.44 6.69 7.45
N THR A 115 -4.85 6.18 6.38
CA THR A 115 -3.54 5.50 6.35
C THR A 115 -2.38 6.49 6.22
N GLU A 116 -2.64 7.79 6.00
CA GLU A 116 -1.61 8.84 5.83
C GLU A 116 -0.58 8.83 6.97
N PHE A 117 -1.01 8.63 8.22
CA PHE A 117 -0.12 8.60 9.37
C PHE A 117 0.95 7.51 9.30
N LEU A 118 0.72 6.43 8.54
CA LEU A 118 1.71 5.36 8.35
C LEU A 118 2.99 5.87 7.64
N TYR A 119 2.89 6.99 6.92
CA TYR A 119 4.00 7.59 6.19
C TYR A 119 4.46 8.92 6.78
N THR A 120 3.68 9.51 7.70
CA THR A 120 3.97 10.84 8.27
C THR A 120 4.23 10.84 9.76
N ALA A 121 3.96 9.76 10.49
CA ALA A 121 4.29 9.68 11.91
C ALA A 121 5.80 9.83 12.13
N GLU A 122 6.18 10.58 13.16
CA GLU A 122 7.58 10.84 13.51
C GLU A 122 8.03 10.00 14.72
N THR A 123 7.09 9.52 15.53
CA THR A 123 7.40 8.78 16.75
C THR A 123 6.61 7.49 16.91
N TYR A 124 7.17 6.56 17.67
CA TYR A 124 6.49 5.33 18.04
C TYR A 124 5.17 5.58 18.78
N GLY A 125 5.15 6.61 19.64
CA GLY A 125 3.95 6.99 20.39
C GLY A 125 2.81 7.43 19.47
N GLU A 126 3.11 8.19 18.42
CA GLU A 126 2.12 8.60 17.42
C GLU A 126 1.50 7.39 16.71
N LEU A 127 2.32 6.42 16.27
CA LEU A 127 1.82 5.18 15.65
C LEU A 127 0.80 4.48 16.55
N LEU A 128 1.13 4.31 17.84
CA LEU A 128 0.26 3.65 18.80
C LEU A 128 -1.02 4.47 19.05
N SER A 129 -0.92 5.80 19.08
CA SER A 129 -2.08 6.70 19.25
C SER A 129 -3.06 6.61 18.08
N HIS A 130 -2.58 6.25 16.89
CA HIS A 130 -3.37 6.00 15.69
C HIS A 130 -3.82 4.53 15.54
N ASN A 131 -3.77 3.75 16.62
CA ASN A 131 -4.18 2.34 16.66
C ASN A 131 -3.35 1.41 15.77
N PHE A 132 -2.09 1.76 15.48
CA PHE A 132 -1.16 0.82 14.88
C PHE A 132 -0.90 -0.36 15.83
N ARG A 133 -1.13 -1.58 15.35
CA ARG A 133 -1.00 -2.82 16.14
C ARG A 133 0.33 -3.47 15.85
N VAL A 134 1.23 -3.42 16.82
CA VAL A 134 2.55 -4.04 16.73
C VAL A 134 2.41 -5.56 16.78
N ILE A 135 3.17 -6.25 15.91
CA ILE A 135 3.35 -7.71 15.97
C ILE A 135 4.54 -7.98 16.90
N GLU A 136 4.26 -8.02 18.20
CA GLU A 136 5.28 -8.07 19.25
C GLU A 136 6.16 -9.32 19.15
N GLU A 137 5.63 -10.45 18.66
CA GLU A 137 6.39 -11.69 18.48
C GLU A 137 7.52 -11.57 17.44
N GLN A 138 7.43 -10.58 16.55
CA GLN A 138 8.43 -10.28 15.52
C GLN A 138 9.15 -8.96 15.79
N SER A 139 8.85 -8.29 16.91
CA SER A 139 9.53 -7.05 17.31
C SER A 139 10.76 -7.35 18.15
N TYR A 140 11.89 -6.75 17.79
CA TYR A 140 13.15 -6.96 18.50
C TYR A 140 14.08 -5.76 18.36
N THR A 141 15.05 -5.68 19.27
CA THR A 141 16.11 -4.66 19.18
C THR A 141 17.35 -5.24 18.52
N ARG A 142 17.98 -4.47 17.63
CA ARG A 142 19.18 -4.86 16.91
C ARG A 142 20.11 -3.65 16.76
N ASN A 143 21.41 -3.89 16.82
CA ASN A 143 22.40 -2.87 16.44
C ASN A 143 22.62 -2.93 14.93
N PHE A 144 22.33 -1.84 14.24
CA PHE A 144 22.61 -1.62 12.83
C PHE A 144 23.82 -0.70 12.71
N GLU A 145 24.82 -1.08 11.94
CA GLU A 145 26.16 -0.50 11.98
C GLU A 145 26.17 1.01 11.76
N LYS A 146 25.35 1.50 10.82
CA LYS A 146 25.25 2.94 10.51
C LYS A 146 24.19 3.69 11.31
N LEU A 147 23.19 3.00 11.83
CA LEU A 147 22.03 3.61 12.50
C LEU A 147 22.08 3.50 14.02
N GLY A 148 22.97 2.65 14.55
CA GLY A 148 23.04 2.32 15.97
C GLY A 148 21.97 1.31 16.38
N LYS A 149 21.61 1.34 17.66
CA LYS A 149 20.66 0.40 18.26
C LYS A 149 19.23 0.83 17.97
N MET A 150 18.52 0.04 17.18
CA MET A 150 17.14 0.31 16.76
C MET A 150 16.20 -0.80 17.24
N LYS A 151 14.96 -0.45 17.56
CA LYS A 151 13.84 -1.40 17.69
C LYS A 151 13.20 -1.59 16.31
N VAL A 152 13.19 -2.82 15.81
CA VAL A 152 12.42 -3.22 14.62
C VAL A 152 10.99 -3.46 15.07
N VAL A 153 10.05 -2.69 14.51
CA VAL A 153 8.64 -2.69 14.90
C VAL A 153 7.77 -2.99 13.69
N PRO A 154 7.52 -4.28 13.41
CA PRO A 154 6.50 -4.68 12.46
C PRO A 154 5.12 -4.48 13.07
N GLY A 155 4.14 -4.12 12.24
CA GLY A 155 2.76 -4.04 12.69
C GLY A 155 1.79 -3.74 11.57
N VAL A 156 0.52 -3.71 11.94
CA VAL A 156 -0.59 -3.49 11.01
C VAL A 156 -1.49 -2.36 11.47
N TYR A 157 -2.01 -1.60 10.52
CA TYR A 157 -3.17 -0.76 10.73
C TYR A 157 -4.35 -1.34 9.96
N ARG A 158 -5.45 -1.60 10.68
CA ARG A 158 -6.66 -2.15 10.07
C ARG A 158 -7.56 -1.03 9.55
N MET A 159 -7.74 -0.99 8.24
CA MET A 159 -8.71 -0.14 7.56
C MET A 159 -9.79 -0.99 6.91
N VAL A 160 -11.00 -0.96 7.48
CA VAL A 160 -12.10 -1.86 7.13
C VAL A 160 -11.64 -3.34 7.28
N GLU A 161 -11.62 -4.14 6.20
CA GLU A 161 -11.10 -5.51 6.19
C GLU A 161 -9.60 -5.64 5.91
N TYR A 162 -8.89 -4.58 5.51
CA TYR A 162 -7.48 -4.65 5.12
C TYR A 162 -6.54 -4.31 6.29
N ASP A 163 -5.54 -5.16 6.50
CA ASP A 163 -4.42 -4.93 7.38
C ASP A 163 -3.22 -4.40 6.57
N VAL A 164 -3.02 -3.09 6.61
CA VAL A 164 -1.85 -2.42 5.99
C VAL A 164 -0.63 -2.67 6.85
N PHE A 165 0.34 -3.40 6.30
CA PHE A 165 1.53 -3.86 6.99
C PHE A 165 2.73 -2.94 6.77
N MET A 166 3.27 -2.45 7.88
CA MET A 166 4.42 -1.56 7.91
C MET A 166 5.49 -2.12 8.85
N ILE A 167 6.74 -1.79 8.57
CA ILE A 167 7.85 -2.00 9.49
C ILE A 167 8.53 -0.67 9.74
N TYR A 168 8.73 -0.35 11.03
CA TYR A 168 9.43 0.85 11.48
C TYR A 168 10.72 0.48 12.19
N LEU A 169 11.74 1.31 12.03
CA LEU A 169 12.97 1.30 12.83
C LEU A 169 12.94 2.50 13.76
N ILE A 170 12.98 2.21 15.06
CA ILE A 170 12.75 3.19 16.12
C ILE A 170 14.01 3.31 16.96
N ASP A 171 14.48 4.54 17.17
CA ASP A 171 15.65 4.79 18.01
C ASP A 171 15.34 4.65 19.52
N GLU A 172 16.36 4.81 20.35
CA GLU A 172 16.21 4.72 21.81
C GLU A 172 15.39 5.87 22.42
N GLN A 173 15.19 6.97 21.69
CA GLN A 173 14.35 8.11 22.09
C GLN A 173 12.88 7.92 21.67
N GLY A 174 12.58 6.91 20.85
CA GLY A 174 11.24 6.64 20.34
C GLY A 174 10.93 7.32 19.02
N ASN A 175 11.92 7.91 18.34
CA ASN A 175 11.74 8.52 17.02
C ASN A 175 11.81 7.44 15.94
N ILE A 176 11.03 7.63 14.88
CA ILE A 176 11.08 6.80 13.68
C ILE A 176 12.25 7.28 12.84
N VAL A 177 13.25 6.43 12.68
CA VAL A 177 14.43 6.69 11.85
C VAL A 177 14.20 6.22 10.42
N TRP A 178 13.42 5.16 10.25
CA TRP A 178 13.13 4.57 8.95
C TRP A 178 11.81 3.81 8.97
N SER A 179 11.12 3.78 7.84
CA SER A 179 9.88 3.02 7.64
C SER A 179 9.85 2.44 6.24
N PHE A 180 9.20 1.29 6.08
CA PHE A 180 8.96 0.69 4.77
C PHE A 180 7.71 -0.19 4.79
N GLN A 181 7.13 -0.39 3.61
CA GLN A 181 5.96 -1.22 3.35
C GLN A 181 6.39 -2.45 2.53
N PRO A 182 6.67 -3.59 3.19
CA PRO A 182 7.06 -4.82 2.48
C PRO A 182 6.01 -5.35 1.51
N MET A 183 4.73 -5.08 1.76
CA MET A 183 3.62 -5.58 0.97
C MET A 183 3.41 -4.85 -0.37
N GLU A 184 4.16 -3.80 -0.69
CA GLU A 184 3.99 -3.03 -1.94
C GLU A 184 2.51 -2.80 -2.30
N ASP A 185 2.09 -3.28 -3.48
CA ASP A 185 0.77 -3.11 -4.08
C ASP A 185 -0.25 -4.18 -3.64
N TYR A 186 0.18 -5.19 -2.87
CA TYR A 186 -0.75 -6.20 -2.33
C TYR A 186 -1.80 -5.53 -1.43
N ASP A 187 -2.99 -6.13 -1.32
CA ASP A 187 -4.09 -5.50 -0.60
C ASP A 187 -4.01 -5.68 0.91
N ASN A 188 -3.48 -6.81 1.39
CA ASN A 188 -3.56 -7.18 2.81
C ASN A 188 -2.42 -8.11 3.26
N LEU A 189 -1.98 -7.95 4.51
CA LEU A 189 -1.15 -8.95 5.18
C LEU A 189 -1.99 -10.18 5.53
N TYR A 190 -1.71 -11.30 4.86
CA TYR A 190 -2.34 -12.57 5.16
C TYR A 190 -1.67 -13.27 6.35
N ALA A 191 -0.34 -13.33 6.36
CA ALA A 191 0.42 -13.89 7.48
C ALA A 191 1.88 -13.40 7.47
N LEU A 192 2.42 -12.99 8.63
CA LEU A 192 3.85 -12.74 8.76
C LEU A 192 4.57 -14.04 9.14
N LYS A 193 5.43 -14.56 8.26
CA LYS A 193 6.20 -15.79 8.51
C LYS A 193 7.48 -15.51 9.30
N GLY A 194 8.08 -14.34 9.13
CA GLY A 194 9.12 -13.84 10.03
C GLY A 194 9.94 -12.69 9.48
N ILE A 195 10.72 -12.06 10.34
CA ILE A 195 11.64 -10.97 10.00
C ILE A 195 13.00 -11.24 10.65
N GLN A 196 14.08 -11.06 9.91
CA GLN A 196 15.42 -11.26 10.45
C GLN A 196 16.41 -10.18 10.00
N GLY A 197 17.20 -9.71 10.97
CA GLY A 197 18.28 -8.75 10.78
C GLY A 197 19.65 -9.42 10.75
N LYS A 198 20.28 -9.55 9.58
CA LYS A 198 21.56 -10.24 9.38
C LYS A 198 22.30 -9.62 8.20
N ASP A 199 23.63 -9.71 8.22
CA ASP A 199 24.47 -9.41 7.06
C ASP A 199 24.24 -10.49 5.97
N LEU A 200 23.56 -10.09 4.90
CA LEU A 200 23.10 -10.95 3.81
C LEU A 200 24.00 -10.83 2.57
N ASP A 201 24.49 -9.64 2.26
CA ASP A 201 25.37 -9.40 1.11
C ASP A 201 26.87 -9.43 1.45
N GLY A 202 27.21 -9.39 2.74
CA GLY A 202 28.58 -9.47 3.22
C GLY A 202 29.33 -8.16 3.32
N ASP A 203 28.63 -7.03 3.19
CA ASP A 203 29.26 -5.72 3.33
C ASP A 203 29.59 -5.37 4.80
N GLY A 204 29.20 -6.25 5.74
CA GLY A 204 29.40 -6.10 7.17
C GLY A 204 28.30 -5.30 7.87
N PHE A 205 27.28 -4.87 7.13
CA PHE A 205 26.09 -4.20 7.66
C PHE A 205 24.94 -5.20 7.81
N LYS A 206 24.06 -4.95 8.78
CA LYS A 206 22.89 -5.81 8.96
C LYS A 206 21.77 -5.37 8.05
N ASP A 207 21.41 -6.28 7.16
CA ASP A 207 20.26 -6.17 6.28
C ASP A 207 19.01 -6.69 6.98
N LEU A 208 17.86 -6.47 6.36
CA LEU A 208 16.58 -6.99 6.80
C LEU A 208 15.97 -7.88 5.73
N VAL A 209 15.56 -9.08 6.13
CA VAL A 209 14.70 -9.95 5.32
C VAL A 209 13.34 -10.07 5.98
N VAL A 210 12.29 -9.93 5.16
CA VAL A 210 10.89 -10.05 5.55
C VAL A 210 10.29 -11.19 4.75
N PHE A 211 9.75 -12.19 5.43
CA PHE A 211 9.07 -13.31 4.81
C PHE A 211 7.62 -13.31 5.26
N ALA A 212 6.69 -13.19 4.31
CA ALA A 212 5.27 -13.02 4.61
C ALA A 212 4.40 -13.61 3.51
N LYS A 213 3.12 -13.69 3.81
CA LYS A 213 2.06 -13.97 2.85
C LYS A 213 1.23 -12.71 2.71
N TYR A 214 0.99 -12.30 1.48
CA TYR A 214 0.11 -11.18 1.16
C TYR A 214 -1.04 -11.67 0.32
N SER A 215 -2.21 -11.05 0.49
CA SER A 215 -3.38 -11.35 -0.32
C SER A 215 -3.77 -10.16 -1.17
N TYR A 216 -4.35 -10.46 -2.33
CA TYR A 216 -4.83 -9.46 -3.29
C TYR A 216 -6.05 -9.99 -4.04
N GLU A 217 -6.81 -9.07 -4.61
CA GLU A 217 -7.93 -9.38 -5.49
C GLU A 217 -7.46 -9.69 -6.92
N GLY A 218 -7.79 -10.87 -7.44
CA GLY A 218 -7.53 -11.26 -8.83
C GLY A 218 -8.50 -10.62 -9.83
N ASP A 219 -8.28 -10.86 -11.12
CA ASP A 219 -9.02 -10.20 -12.21
C ASP A 219 -10.53 -10.49 -12.20
N PHE A 220 -10.95 -11.60 -11.60
CA PHE A 220 -12.34 -12.05 -11.47
C PHE A 220 -12.89 -11.86 -10.05
N GLY A 221 -12.19 -11.11 -9.19
CA GLY A 221 -12.61 -10.85 -7.80
C GLY A 221 -12.28 -11.98 -6.82
N GLU A 222 -11.47 -12.96 -7.25
CA GLU A 222 -11.01 -14.04 -6.38
C GLU A 222 -9.91 -13.56 -5.41
N LEU A 223 -9.89 -14.13 -4.20
CA LEU A 223 -8.83 -13.88 -3.23
C LEU A 223 -7.61 -14.74 -3.58
N LEU A 224 -6.53 -14.09 -4.01
CA LEU A 224 -5.23 -14.72 -4.25
C LEU A 224 -4.29 -14.45 -3.09
N VAL A 225 -3.35 -15.36 -2.84
CA VAL A 225 -2.38 -15.26 -1.75
C VAL A 225 -1.01 -15.70 -2.23
N ASP A 226 -0.05 -14.80 -2.17
CA ASP A 226 1.33 -15.07 -2.52
C ASP A 226 2.20 -15.20 -1.27
N THR A 227 3.18 -16.09 -1.32
CA THR A 227 4.27 -16.15 -0.35
C THR A 227 5.43 -15.33 -0.89
N VAL A 228 5.85 -14.30 -0.17
CA VAL A 228 6.82 -13.30 -0.64
C VAL A 228 7.96 -13.13 0.35
N CYS A 229 9.19 -13.11 -0.18
CA CYS A 229 10.39 -12.68 0.53
C CYS A 229 10.80 -11.31 0.01
N THR A 230 11.07 -10.37 0.92
CA THR A 230 11.57 -9.04 0.59
C THR A 230 12.85 -8.78 1.37
N VAL A 231 13.89 -8.31 0.69
CA VAL A 231 15.18 -8.01 1.30
C VAL A 231 15.45 -6.51 1.21
N TYR A 232 16.03 -5.96 2.26
CA TYR A 232 16.42 -4.56 2.39
C TYR A 232 17.87 -4.51 2.85
N TYR A 233 18.77 -4.10 1.96
CA TYR A 233 20.20 -3.97 2.27
C TYR A 233 20.47 -2.66 2.98
N GLN A 234 21.24 -2.70 4.06
CA GLN A 234 21.63 -1.49 4.77
C GLN A 234 22.64 -0.69 3.93
N ARG A 235 22.37 0.59 3.74
CA ARG A 235 23.28 1.55 3.09
C ARG A 235 23.54 2.72 4.03
N THR A 236 24.45 3.63 3.64
CA THR A 236 24.89 4.75 4.50
C THR A 236 23.75 5.66 4.97
N ALA A 237 22.70 5.82 4.16
CA ALA A 237 21.58 6.73 4.42
C ALA A 237 20.26 6.01 4.74
N GLY A 238 20.26 4.70 4.99
CA GLY A 238 19.03 3.95 5.23
C GLY A 238 19.09 2.55 4.66
N PHE A 239 18.01 2.11 4.01
CA PHE A 239 17.90 0.80 3.39
C PHE A 239 17.53 0.90 1.92
N GLU A 240 18.08 -0.01 1.13
CA GLU A 240 17.78 -0.18 -0.28
C GLU A 240 17.09 -1.54 -0.49
N LYS A 241 15.92 -1.52 -1.14
CA LYS A 241 15.18 -2.75 -1.42
C LYS A 241 15.89 -3.56 -2.51
N ASP A 242 16.07 -4.86 -2.26
CA ASP A 242 16.54 -5.83 -3.27
C ASP A 242 15.59 -5.88 -4.45
N LYS A 243 16.17 -5.89 -5.65
CA LYS A 243 15.44 -6.12 -6.92
C LYS A 243 15.94 -7.35 -7.66
N ASP A 244 17.12 -7.85 -7.32
CA ASP A 244 17.82 -8.85 -8.11
C ASP A 244 17.57 -10.27 -7.60
N PHE A 245 17.76 -10.54 -6.31
CA PHE A 245 17.49 -11.87 -5.75
C PHE A 245 16.01 -12.21 -5.87
N THR A 246 15.13 -11.27 -5.48
CA THR A 246 13.67 -11.51 -5.51
C THR A 246 13.10 -11.64 -6.92
N ALA A 247 13.76 -11.11 -7.95
CA ALA A 247 13.37 -11.33 -9.35
C ALA A 247 13.73 -12.73 -9.86
N ASN A 248 14.70 -13.40 -9.22
CA ASN A 248 15.22 -14.71 -9.65
C ASN A 248 14.79 -15.87 -8.74
N TYR A 249 14.09 -15.58 -7.63
CA TYR A 249 13.68 -16.59 -6.66
C TYR A 249 12.20 -16.46 -6.31
N GLU A 250 11.40 -17.42 -6.75
CA GLU A 250 10.00 -17.56 -6.38
C GLU A 250 9.87 -18.32 -5.06
N CYS A 251 9.29 -17.67 -4.05
CA CYS A 251 9.12 -18.29 -2.73
C CYS A 251 7.92 -19.24 -2.71
N THR A 252 8.06 -20.34 -1.98
CA THR A 252 6.98 -21.33 -1.84
C THR A 252 6.54 -21.48 -0.37
N GLU A 253 5.44 -22.19 -0.15
CA GLU A 253 4.97 -22.51 1.20
C GLU A 253 5.95 -23.36 2.01
N GLU A 254 6.81 -24.14 1.34
CA GLU A 254 7.80 -25.00 1.97
C GLU A 254 9.06 -24.23 2.42
N ASP A 255 9.25 -23.00 1.92
CA ASP A 255 10.37 -22.17 2.33
C ASP A 255 10.27 -21.78 3.81
N THR A 256 11.43 -21.72 4.45
CA THR A 256 11.59 -21.20 5.80
C THR A 256 12.48 -19.96 5.76
N LEU A 257 12.31 -19.05 6.72
CA LEU A 257 13.14 -17.86 6.79
C LEU A 257 14.64 -18.19 6.87
N GLU A 258 15.00 -19.23 7.62
CA GLU A 258 16.40 -19.69 7.75
C GLU A 258 16.97 -20.17 6.40
N ALA A 259 16.20 -20.97 5.66
CA ALA A 259 16.61 -21.44 4.34
C ALA A 259 16.75 -20.29 3.34
N LEU A 260 15.82 -19.33 3.37
CA LEU A 260 15.88 -18.12 2.53
C LEU A 260 17.13 -17.29 2.82
N VAL A 261 17.45 -17.07 4.10
CA VAL A 261 18.69 -16.38 4.50
C VAL A 261 19.93 -17.10 3.96
N GLY A 262 19.95 -18.43 3.99
CA GLY A 262 21.04 -19.22 3.37
C GLY A 262 21.13 -19.01 1.86
N LYS A 263 20.00 -19.03 1.16
CA LYS A 263 19.92 -18.81 -0.30
C LYS A 263 20.38 -17.41 -0.70
N ILE A 264 19.94 -16.37 0.03
CA ILE A 264 20.34 -14.97 -0.23
C ILE A 264 21.85 -14.80 -0.04
N ARG A 265 22.42 -15.34 1.04
CA ARG A 265 23.87 -15.27 1.27
C ARG A 265 24.65 -16.01 0.19
N ALA A 266 24.17 -17.19 -0.22
CA ALA A 266 24.78 -17.94 -1.33
C ALA A 266 24.73 -17.16 -2.66
N TYR A 267 23.65 -16.42 -2.93
CA TYR A 267 23.53 -15.54 -4.09
C TYR A 267 24.64 -14.48 -4.13
N TRP A 268 24.97 -13.89 -2.98
CA TRP A 268 26.09 -12.94 -2.84
C TRP A 268 27.47 -13.60 -2.72
N GLY A 269 27.58 -14.91 -2.95
CA GLY A 269 28.85 -15.64 -2.93
C GLY A 269 29.35 -16.03 -1.53
N TRP A 270 28.51 -15.92 -0.49
CA TRP A 270 28.84 -16.36 0.86
C TRP A 270 28.44 -17.82 1.06
N GLN A 271 29.42 -18.66 1.41
CA GLN A 271 29.14 -20.02 1.87
C GLN A 271 28.69 -20.00 3.34
N THR A 272 27.70 -20.84 3.66
CA THR A 272 27.12 -21.04 5.00
C THR A 272 28.15 -21.51 6.02
#